data_AF-A0AB73Q766-F1
#
_entry.id   AF-A0AB73Q766-F1
#
_cell.length_a   1.000
_cell.length_b   1.000
_cell.length_c   1.000
_cell.angle_alpha   90.00
_cell.angle_beta   90.00
_cell.angle_gamma   90.00
#
_symmetry.space_group_name_H-M   'P 1'
#
loop_
_entity.id
_entity.type
_entity.pdbx_description
1 polymer ?
#
loop_
_entity_poly.entity_id
_entity_poly.type
_entity_poly.pdbx_seq_one_letter_code
_entity_poly.pdbx_strand_id
1 'polypeptide(L)'
;MRRITQVDQTTGEELGGFVAVIRPKQKSSFQRHFTMNQAALITIANELNHDQMRVLMALLAELDYENYIQVAQMDIAEALTMQK
;
A
#
# COMPACT_ATOMS: atom_id res chain seq x y z
N MET A 1 25.37 21.50 -17.25
CA MET A 1 24.08 21.00 -16.74
C MET A 1 22.99 21.95 -17.25
N ARG A 2 21.91 21.47 -17.88
CA ARG A 2 20.83 22.33 -18.40
C ARG A 2 19.67 22.35 -17.38
N ARG A 3 19.13 23.53 -17.10
CA ARG A 3 18.02 23.74 -16.14
C ARG A 3 16.75 24.02 -16.96
N ILE A 4 15.68 23.28 -16.69
CA ILE A 4 14.37 23.43 -17.35
C ILE A 4 13.40 24.05 -16.33
N THR A 5 12.61 25.04 -16.75
CA THR A 5 11.61 25.75 -15.92
C THR A 5 10.30 25.95 -16.69
N GLN A 6 9.21 26.26 -16.00
CA GLN A 6 7.94 26.66 -16.61
C GLN A 6 7.83 28.19 -16.66
N VAL A 7 7.31 28.70 -17.79
CA VAL A 7 7.11 30.14 -18.02
C VAL A 7 5.68 30.39 -18.49
N ASP A 8 5.09 31.49 -18.05
CA ASP A 8 3.86 32.02 -18.63
C ASP A 8 4.18 32.57 -20.03
N GLN A 9 3.48 32.07 -21.05
CA GLN A 9 3.73 32.48 -22.44
C GLN A 9 3.23 33.88 -22.78
N THR A 10 2.39 34.47 -21.93
CA THR A 10 1.79 35.79 -22.11
C THR A 10 2.60 36.88 -21.43
N THR A 11 3.07 36.61 -20.20
CA THR A 11 3.82 37.60 -19.39
C THR A 11 5.33 37.37 -19.39
N GLY A 12 5.78 36.16 -19.71
CA GLY A 12 7.19 35.76 -19.66
C GLY A 12 7.72 35.51 -18.24
N GLU A 13 6.85 35.54 -17.24
CA GLU A 13 7.24 35.30 -15.84
C GLU A 13 7.51 33.80 -15.58
N GLU A 14 8.51 33.52 -14.74
CA GLU A 14 8.76 32.16 -14.26
C GLU A 14 7.67 31.75 -13.27
N LEU A 15 6.93 30.70 -13.63
CA LEU A 15 5.92 30.12 -12.76
C LEU A 15 6.66 29.19 -11.78
N GLY A 16 7.03 29.73 -10.62
CA GLY A 16 7.75 29.01 -9.57
C GLY A 16 6.98 27.77 -9.09
N GLY A 17 7.19 26.64 -9.77
CA GLY A 17 6.48 25.39 -9.53
C GLY A 17 6.64 24.42 -10.71
N PHE A 18 6.11 23.21 -10.55
CA PHE A 18 6.00 22.25 -11.64
C PHE A 18 4.59 21.66 -11.63
N VAL A 19 4.01 21.43 -12.80
CA VAL A 19 2.75 20.69 -12.91
C VAL A 19 3.00 19.20 -12.69
N ALA A 20 2.60 18.69 -11.53
CA ALA A 20 2.57 17.27 -11.26
C ALA A 20 1.30 16.65 -11.86
N VAL A 21 1.43 15.81 -12.88
CA VAL A 21 0.30 15.00 -13.36
C VAL A 21 0.18 13.77 -12.47
N ILE A 22 -0.66 13.87 -11.45
CA ILE A 22 -1.01 12.73 -10.59
C ILE A 22 -2.09 11.94 -11.31
N ARG A 23 -1.72 10.79 -11.91
CA ARG A 23 -2.72 9.87 -12.44
C ARG A 23 -3.49 9.23 -11.28
N PRO A 24 -4.82 9.07 -11.38
CA PRO A 24 -5.54 8.28 -10.40
C PRO A 24 -4.96 6.87 -10.39
N LYS A 25 -4.71 6.33 -9.18
CA LYS A 25 -4.19 4.97 -9.00
C LYS A 25 -5.02 3.98 -9.80
N GLN A 26 -4.34 3.10 -10.55
CA GLN A 26 -5.01 2.03 -11.30
C GLN A 26 -5.60 1.06 -10.27
N LYS A 27 -6.94 1.04 -10.16
CA LYS A 27 -7.61 0.05 -9.31
C LYS A 27 -7.62 -1.27 -10.06
N SER A 28 -7.11 -2.33 -9.43
CA SER A 28 -7.25 -3.69 -9.96
C SER A 28 -8.72 -3.99 -10.23
N SER A 29 -9.02 -4.64 -11.37
CA SER A 29 -10.36 -5.12 -11.71
C SER A 29 -10.91 -6.11 -10.68
N PHE A 30 -10.01 -6.79 -9.96
CA PHE A 30 -10.36 -7.76 -8.91
C PHE A 30 -10.59 -7.09 -7.55
N GLN A 31 -10.53 -5.76 -7.45
CA GLN A 31 -10.73 -5.00 -6.22
C GLN A 31 -9.88 -5.57 -5.07
N ARG A 32 -10.53 -6.15 -4.04
CA ARG A 32 -9.91 -6.80 -2.87
C ARG A 32 -9.52 -8.25 -3.20
N HIS A 33 -8.37 -8.43 -3.85
CA HIS A 33 -7.83 -9.75 -4.17
C HIS A 33 -6.46 -9.92 -3.53
N PHE A 34 -6.16 -11.15 -3.12
CA PHE A 34 -4.88 -11.53 -2.54
C PHE A 34 -4.12 -12.44 -3.50
N THR A 35 -2.97 -11.97 -3.97
CA THR A 35 -2.05 -12.76 -4.80
C THR A 35 -0.85 -13.15 -3.95
N MET A 36 -0.51 -14.45 -3.91
CA MET A 36 0.54 -14.99 -3.04
C MET A 36 1.45 -15.98 -3.75
N ASN A 37 2.72 -16.02 -3.32
CA ASN A 37 3.63 -17.10 -3.65
C ASN A 37 3.19 -18.41 -2.98
N GLN A 38 2.87 -19.43 -3.79
CA GLN A 38 2.43 -20.73 -3.30
C GLN A 38 3.46 -21.47 -2.45
N ALA A 39 4.76 -21.28 -2.71
CA ALA A 39 5.82 -21.88 -1.89
C ALA A 39 5.82 -21.34 -0.44
N ALA A 40 5.46 -20.06 -0.26
CA ALA A 40 5.38 -19.43 1.05
C ALA A 40 4.23 -20.00 1.91
N LEU A 41 3.17 -20.54 1.28
CA LEU A 41 2.05 -21.16 2.00
C LEU A 41 2.50 -22.35 2.85
N ILE A 42 3.44 -23.15 2.33
CA ILE A 42 3.98 -24.31 3.07
C ILE A 42 4.82 -23.85 4.26
N THR A 43 5.63 -22.80 4.10
CA THR A 43 6.40 -22.22 5.21
C THR A 43 5.46 -21.71 6.30
N ILE A 44 4.45 -20.94 5.93
CA ILE A 44 3.45 -20.41 6.86
C ILE A 44 2.75 -21.53 7.62
N ALA A 45 2.36 -22.60 6.93
CA ALA A 45 1.68 -23.74 7.54
C ALA A 45 2.54 -24.50 8.55
N ASN A 46 3.87 -24.52 8.37
CA ASN A 46 4.78 -25.24 9.26
C ASN A 46 5.30 -24.37 10.42
N GLU A 47 5.43 -23.07 10.21
CA GLU A 47 6.14 -22.19 11.16
C GLU A 47 5.22 -21.35 12.04
N LEU A 48 3.99 -21.04 11.59
CA LEU A 48 3.09 -20.19 12.35
C LEU A 48 2.18 -21.00 13.26
N ASN A 49 2.02 -20.52 14.49
CA ASN A 49 0.99 -20.99 15.40
C ASN A 49 -0.39 -20.37 15.06
N HIS A 50 -1.42 -20.81 15.79
CA HIS A 50 -2.80 -20.39 15.54
C HIS A 50 -2.99 -18.86 15.58
N ASP A 51 -2.45 -18.18 16.58
CA ASP A 51 -2.62 -16.73 16.72
C ASP A 51 -1.79 -15.95 15.71
N GLN A 52 -0.58 -16.40 15.40
CA GLN A 52 0.26 -15.82 14.35
C GLN A 52 -0.42 -15.92 12.98
N MET A 53 -1.07 -17.05 12.69
CA MET A 53 -1.86 -17.23 11.48
C MET A 53 -3.05 -16.24 11.45
N ARG A 54 -3.77 -16.07 12.57
CA ARG A 54 -4.88 -15.10 12.65
C ARG A 54 -4.41 -13.67 12.38
N VAL A 55 -3.29 -13.26 12.98
CA VAL A 55 -2.68 -11.95 12.75
C VAL A 55 -2.25 -11.78 11.29
N LEU A 56 -1.59 -12.79 10.71
CA LEU A 56 -1.22 -12.76 9.30
C LEU A 56 -2.45 -12.56 8.41
N MET A 57 -3.53 -13.32 8.62
CA MET A 57 -4.75 -13.20 7.82
C MET A 57 -5.41 -11.83 7.95
N ALA A 58 -5.39 -11.21 9.13
CA ALA A 58 -5.88 -9.85 9.31
C ALA A 58 -5.01 -8.82 8.55
N LEU A 59 -3.69 -8.96 8.56
CA LEU A 59 -2.79 -8.11 7.77
C LEU A 59 -3.01 -8.29 6.26
N LEU A 60 -3.22 -9.53 5.80
CA LEU A 60 -3.49 -9.81 4.40
C LEU A 60 -4.86 -9.27 3.95
N ALA A 61 -5.82 -9.13 4.87
CA ALA A 61 -7.10 -8.50 4.57
C ALA A 61 -6.96 -7.00 4.27
N GLU A 62 -5.96 -6.34 4.85
CA GLU A 62 -5.65 -4.92 4.68
C GLU A 62 -4.57 -4.63 3.62
N LEU A 63 -4.18 -5.65 2.84
CA LEU A 63 -3.20 -5.50 1.76
C LEU A 63 -3.64 -4.44 0.74
N ASP A 64 -2.78 -3.44 0.56
CA ASP A 64 -2.83 -2.52 -0.56
C ASP A 64 -1.59 -2.76 -1.42
N TYR A 65 -1.79 -3.38 -2.58
CA TYR A 65 -0.73 -3.95 -3.43
C TYR A 65 0.31 -2.91 -3.90
N GLU A 66 -0.06 -1.63 -3.92
CA GLU A 66 0.82 -0.54 -4.35
C GLU A 66 1.31 0.33 -3.18
N ASN A 67 0.95 0.02 -1.93
CA ASN A 67 1.23 0.89 -0.79
C ASN A 67 1.84 0.15 0.40
N TYR A 68 2.56 0.91 1.24
CA TYR A 68 3.02 0.42 2.53
C TYR A 68 1.81 0.25 3.45
N ILE A 69 1.64 -0.96 4.01
CA ILE A 69 0.56 -1.27 4.95
C ILE A 69 0.85 -0.55 6.27
N GLN A 70 0.13 0.54 6.54
CA GLN A 70 0.11 1.20 7.84
C GLN A 70 -1.14 0.76 8.60
N VAL A 71 -1.07 -0.39 9.25
CA VAL A 71 -2.13 -0.85 10.15
C VAL A 71 -1.59 -0.85 11.58
N ALA A 72 -2.32 -0.22 12.51
CA ALA A 72 -1.92 -0.22 13.90
C ALA A 72 -2.17 -1.60 14.52
N GLN A 73 -1.27 -2.04 15.40
CA GLN A 73 -1.43 -3.32 16.11
C GLN A 73 -2.71 -3.35 16.96
N MET A 74 -3.15 -2.20 17.47
CA MET A 74 -4.40 -2.07 18.20
C MET A 74 -5.62 -2.42 17.33
N ASP A 75 -5.63 -1.98 16.07
CA ASP A 75 -6.74 -2.22 15.15
C ASP A 75 -6.83 -3.72 14.80
N ILE A 76 -5.67 -4.37 14.62
CA ILE A 76 -5.60 -5.82 14.41
C ILE A 76 -6.08 -6.57 15.65
N ALA A 77 -5.64 -6.16 16.85
CA ALA A 77 -6.05 -6.79 18.10
C ALA A 77 -7.57 -6.66 18.32
N GLU A 78 -8.15 -5.49 18.04
CA GLU A 78 -9.58 -5.26 18.11
C GLU A 78 -10.34 -6.13 17.09
N ALA A 79 -9.90 -6.15 15.83
CA ALA A 79 -10.51 -6.97 14.78
C ALA A 79 -10.47 -8.47 15.09
N LEU A 80 -9.41 -8.93 15.76
CA LEU A 80 -9.23 -10.32 16.15
C LEU A 80 -9.74 -10.64 17.57
N THR A 81 -10.42 -9.69 18.22
CA THR A 81 -10.88 -9.82 19.62
C THR A 81 -9.79 -10.34 20.55
N MET A 82 -8.55 -9.91 20.35
CA MET A 82 -7.40 -10.25 21.18
C MET A 82 -7.32 -9.29 22.35
N GLN A 83 -6.99 -9.82 23.54
CA GLN A 83 -6.70 -8.98 24.69
C GLN A 83 -5.31 -8.34 24.53
N LYS A 84 -5.20 -7.08 24.95
CA LYS A 84 -3.95 -6.31 24.94
C LYS A 84 -2.92 -6.86 25.92
#